data_AF-A0A960PME7-F1
#
_entry.id   AF-A0A960PME7-F1
#
_cell.length_a   1.000
_cell.length_b   1.000
_cell.length_c   1.000
_cell.angle_alpha   90.00
_cell.angle_beta   90.00
_cell.angle_gamma   90.00
#
_symmetry.space_group_name_H-M   'P 1'
#
loop_
_entity.id
_entity.type
_entity.pdbx_description
1 polymer ?
#
loop_
_entity_poly.entity_id
_entity_poly.type
_entity_poly.pdbx_seq_one_letter_code
_entity_poly.pdbx_strand_id
1 'polypeptide(L)'
;MSEQENTINIRNISIKCANCNAYQTLAAFARRDDWNVYTYECENDTCDPAVTRTYLEVPADLDEFARRDPGWRGGGRHGEWGDADGEGEDA
;
A
#
# COMPACT_ATOMS: atom_id res chain seq x y z
N MET A 1 -3.31 -11.81 -30.88
CA MET A 1 -3.92 -11.43 -29.58
C MET A 1 -2.76 -11.26 -28.63
N SER A 2 -2.44 -10.03 -28.24
CA SER A 2 -1.35 -9.75 -27.30
C SER A 2 -1.72 -10.39 -25.96
N GLU A 3 -0.85 -11.28 -25.44
CA GLU A 3 -0.91 -11.73 -24.06
C GLU A 3 -0.88 -10.48 -23.18
N GLN A 4 -2.01 -10.14 -22.57
CA GLN A 4 -2.02 -9.16 -21.51
C GLN A 4 -1.25 -9.82 -20.36
N GLU A 5 -0.09 -9.28 -20.01
CA GLU A 5 0.62 -9.71 -18.82
C GLU A 5 -0.36 -9.63 -17.64
N ASN A 6 -0.60 -10.77 -16.98
CA ASN A 6 -1.49 -10.86 -15.81
C ASN A 6 -0.82 -10.20 -14.62
N THR A 7 -0.63 -8.88 -14.65
CA THR A 7 0.02 -8.12 -13.59
C THR A 7 -0.97 -7.15 -12.95
N ILE A 8 -0.75 -6.89 -11.67
CA ILE A 8 -1.51 -5.93 -10.88
C ILE A 8 -0.55 -4.81 -10.52
N ASN A 9 -0.93 -3.59 -10.86
CA ASN A 9 -0.21 -2.40 -10.46
C ASN A 9 -1.10 -1.58 -9.52
N ILE A 10 -0.72 -1.51 -8.25
CA ILE A 10 -1.50 -0.78 -7.23
C ILE A 10 -1.64 0.72 -7.51
N ARG A 11 -0.79 1.31 -8.36
CA ARG A 11 -0.92 2.71 -8.80
C ARG A 11 -2.11 2.93 -9.75
N ASN A 12 -2.68 1.86 -10.29
CA ASN A 12 -3.86 1.92 -11.16
C ASN A 12 -5.17 1.74 -10.36
N ILE A 13 -5.09 1.61 -9.03
CA ILE A 13 -6.24 1.39 -8.15
C ILE A 13 -6.48 2.67 -7.34
N SER A 14 -7.73 3.14 -7.34
CA SER A 14 -8.20 4.21 -6.47
C SER A 14 -9.11 3.63 -5.40
N ILE A 15 -8.90 4.01 -4.14
CA ILE A 15 -9.69 3.55 -2.99
C ILE A 15 -10.41 4.75 -2.38
N LYS A 16 -11.72 4.59 -2.13
CA LYS A 16 -12.54 5.57 -1.42
C LYS A 16 -12.85 5.10 0.00
N CYS A 17 -12.83 6.03 0.93
CA CYS A 17 -13.26 5.82 2.30
C CYS A 17 -14.77 5.57 2.33
N ALA A 18 -15.18 4.41 2.85
CA ALA A 18 -16.60 4.05 2.98
C ALA A 18 -17.37 4.98 3.93
N ASN A 19 -16.69 5.63 4.87
CA ASN A 19 -17.33 6.52 5.86
C ASN A 19 -17.66 7.90 5.28
N CYS A 20 -16.72 8.54 4.58
CA CYS A 20 -16.86 9.94 4.16
C CYS A 20 -16.78 10.17 2.64
N ASN A 21 -16.61 9.10 1.85
CA ASN A 21 -16.49 9.13 0.39
C ASN A 21 -15.28 9.93 -0.18
N ALA A 22 -14.35 10.35 0.69
CA ALA A 22 -13.06 10.92 0.29
C ALA A 22 -12.11 9.81 -0.19
N TYR A 23 -11.00 10.18 -0.83
CA TYR A 23 -9.98 9.23 -1.24
C TYR A 23 -9.14 8.74 -0.05
N GLN A 24 -8.55 7.57 -0.23
CA GLN A 24 -7.54 7.04 0.67
C GLN A 24 -6.17 7.05 0.00
N THR A 25 -5.16 7.50 0.74
CA THR A 25 -3.77 7.49 0.31
C THR A 25 -3.08 6.24 0.85
N LEU A 26 -2.18 5.69 0.04
CA LEU A 26 -1.29 4.59 0.45
C LEU A 26 -0.38 5.07 1.59
N ALA A 27 -0.48 4.42 2.74
CA ALA A 27 0.18 4.82 4.00
C ALA A 27 1.25 3.82 4.46
N ALA A 28 1.14 2.53 4.11
CA ALA A 28 2.15 1.54 4.47
C ALA A 28 2.16 0.33 3.53
N PHE A 29 3.24 -0.44 3.59
CA PHE A 29 3.47 -1.63 2.78
C PHE A 29 4.18 -2.72 3.59
N ALA A 30 3.74 -3.96 3.43
CA ALA A 30 4.38 -5.13 4.01
C ALA A 30 4.48 -6.26 2.97
N ARG A 31 5.68 -6.80 2.78
CA ARG A 31 5.88 -8.04 2.03
C ARG A 31 5.54 -9.24 2.90
N ARG A 32 4.87 -10.23 2.31
CA ARG A 32 4.73 -11.58 2.86
C ARG A 32 5.07 -12.59 1.78
N ASP A 33 5.05 -13.86 2.13
CA ASP A 33 5.51 -14.94 1.24
C ASP A 33 4.74 -14.95 -0.09
N ASP A 34 3.42 -15.14 -0.03
CA ASP A 34 2.59 -15.25 -1.24
C ASP A 34 1.85 -13.95 -1.61
N TRP A 35 1.81 -12.98 -0.69
CA TRP A 35 0.99 -11.76 -0.81
C TRP A 35 1.71 -10.52 -0.32
N ASN A 36 1.59 -9.43 -1.06
CA ASN A 36 1.95 -8.10 -0.64
C ASN A 36 0.74 -7.38 -0.05
N VAL A 37 0.93 -6.70 1.08
CA VAL A 37 -0.15 -5.98 1.79
C VAL A 37 0.10 -4.49 1.72
N TYR A 38 -0.86 -3.75 1.17
CA TYR A 38 -0.88 -2.30 1.10
C TYR A 38 -1.91 -1.75 2.08
N THR A 39 -1.51 -0.76 2.86
CA THR A 39 -2.37 -0.09 3.83
C THR A 39 -2.76 1.27 3.31
N TYR A 40 -4.06 1.56 3.20
CA TYR A 40 -4.58 2.84 2.77
C TYR A 40 -5.32 3.53 3.91
N GLU A 41 -5.13 4.84 4.06
CA GLU A 41 -5.79 5.67 5.07
C GLU A 41 -6.54 6.83 4.44
N CYS A 42 -7.68 7.20 5.05
CA CYS A 42 -8.50 8.31 4.60
C CYS A 42 -7.75 9.65 4.68
N GLU A 43 -7.86 10.46 3.62
CA GLU A 43 -7.17 11.75 3.50
C GLU A 43 -7.84 12.90 4.26
N ASN A 44 -9.08 12.74 4.71
CA ASN A 44 -9.86 13.87 5.22
C ASN A 44 -9.55 14.30 6.67
N ASP A 45 -8.48 13.76 7.28
CA ASP A 45 -8.00 13.98 8.66
C ASP A 45 -9.04 13.89 9.80
N THR A 46 -10.28 13.53 9.46
CA THR A 46 -11.43 13.50 10.38
C THR A 46 -11.86 12.06 10.67
N CYS A 47 -11.67 11.16 9.70
CA CYS A 47 -11.95 9.75 9.91
C CYS A 47 -10.92 9.12 10.85
N ASP A 48 -11.40 8.32 11.80
CA ASP A 48 -10.55 7.47 12.62
C ASP A 48 -9.86 6.41 11.73
N PRO A 49 -8.52 6.41 11.61
CA PRO A 49 -7.80 5.41 10.83
C PRO A 49 -8.00 3.99 11.36
N ALA A 50 -8.22 3.81 12.67
CA ALA A 50 -8.45 2.48 13.25
C ALA A 50 -9.75 1.84 12.74
N VAL A 51 -10.69 2.65 12.26
CA VAL A 51 -11.99 2.20 11.74
C VAL A 51 -12.03 2.19 10.22
N THR A 52 -11.34 3.15 9.58
CA THR A 52 -11.50 3.40 8.14
C THR A 52 -10.34 2.92 7.27
N ARG A 53 -9.24 2.45 7.86
CA ARG A 53 -8.09 1.91 7.13
C ARG A 53 -8.49 0.71 6.27
N THR A 54 -7.98 0.68 5.04
CA THR A 54 -8.16 -0.43 4.11
C THR A 54 -6.86 -1.20 3.96
N TYR A 55 -6.95 -2.53 4.04
CA TYR A 55 -5.85 -3.43 3.69
C TYR A 55 -6.15 -4.04 2.32
N LEU A 56 -5.25 -3.83 1.36
CA LEU A 56 -5.33 -4.40 0.03
C LEU A 56 -4.21 -5.43 -0.12
N GLU A 57 -4.58 -6.68 -0.36
CA GLU A 57 -3.64 -7.77 -0.61
C GLU A 57 -3.52 -8.04 -2.12
N VAL A 58 -2.29 -8.13 -2.62
CA VAL A 58 -1.98 -8.43 -4.02
C VAL A 58 -1.06 -9.65 -4.06
N PRO A 59 -1.32 -10.68 -4.89
CA PRO A 59 -0.40 -11.82 -5.01
C PRO A 59 1.00 -11.34 -5.40
N ALA A 60 2.02 -11.80 -4.69
CA ALA A 60 3.39 -11.31 -4.85
C ALA A 60 3.94 -11.54 -6.27
N ASP A 61 3.50 -12.61 -6.93
CA ASP A 61 3.84 -12.97 -8.31
C ASP A 61 3.11 -12.15 -9.37
N LEU A 62 2.01 -11.47 -9.01
CA LEU A 62 1.25 -10.59 -9.90
C LEU A 62 1.54 -9.11 -9.63
N ASP A 63 2.10 -8.76 -8.47
CA ASP A 63 2.39 -7.39 -8.07
C ASP A 63 3.54 -6.75 -8.87
N GLU A 64 3.20 -5.98 -9.90
CA GLU A 64 4.18 -5.29 -10.75
C GLU A 64 4.94 -4.21 -9.97
N PHE A 65 4.24 -3.52 -9.06
CA PHE A 65 4.79 -2.38 -8.36
C PHE A 65 5.88 -2.79 -7.38
N ALA A 66 5.60 -3.79 -6.53
CA ALA A 66 6.58 -4.32 -5.60
C ALA A 66 7.78 -4.99 -6.29
N ARG A 67 7.60 -5.55 -7.49
CA ARG A 67 8.68 -6.18 -8.28
C ARG A 67 9.61 -5.16 -8.93
N ARG A 68 9.07 -4.02 -9.39
CA ARG A 68 9.88 -2.95 -10.01
C ARG A 68 10.72 -2.18 -9.00
N ASP A 69 10.27 -2.10 -7.75
CA ASP A 69 11.01 -1.44 -6.66
C ASP A 69 11.13 -2.34 -5.42
N PRO A 70 12.09 -3.28 -5.41
CA PRO A 70 12.35 -4.14 -4.26
C PRO A 70 12.82 -3.38 -3.02
N GLY A 71 13.34 -2.16 -3.18
CA GLY A 71 13.81 -1.33 -2.07
C GLY A 71 12.68 -0.59 -1.36
N TRP A 72 11.54 -0.38 -2.02
CA TRP A 72 10.45 0.40 -1.48
C TRP A 72 9.83 -0.22 -0.23
N ARG A 73 9.68 0.61 0.81
CA ARG A 73 9.30 0.22 2.19
C ARG A 73 8.09 1.01 2.71
N GLY A 74 7.41 1.71 1.82
CA GLY A 74 6.32 2.63 2.15
C GLY A 74 6.70 4.08 1.88
N GLY A 75 5.72 4.86 1.43
CA GLY A 75 5.74 6.31 1.59
C GLY A 75 4.83 6.61 2.77
N GLY A 76 5.27 7.43 3.70
CA GLY A 76 4.37 8.08 4.65
C GLY A 76 3.22 8.79 3.92
N ARG A 77 2.23 9.25 4.69
CA ARG A 77 1.06 9.97 4.15
C ARG A 77 1.53 11.02 3.13
N HIS A 78 0.91 11.03 1.96
CA HIS A 78 1.19 11.96 0.86
C HIS A 78 2.55 11.83 0.16
N GLY A 79 3.17 10.64 0.18
CA GLY A 79 4.47 10.45 -0.47
C GLY A 79 5.63 11.05 0.33
N GLU A 80 5.40 11.28 1.63
CA GLU A 80 6.48 11.46 2.59
C GLU A 80 7.39 10.22 2.52
N TRP A 81 8.69 10.39 2.44
CA TRP A 81 9.60 9.25 2.38
C TRP A 81 9.54 8.55 3.74
N GLY A 82 8.91 7.37 3.81
CA GLY A 82 8.86 6.59 5.04
C GLY A 82 10.23 5.96 5.28
N ASP A 83 10.85 6.29 6.42
CA ASP A 83 12.09 5.64 6.85
C ASP A 83 11.83 4.15 7.02
N ALA A 84 12.56 3.37 6.25
CA ALA A 84 12.46 1.93 6.17
C ALA A 84 13.16 1.20 7.30
N ASP A 85 13.49 1.83 8.42
CA ASP A 85 14.40 1.24 9.41
C ASP A 85 13.86 1.40 10.82
N GLY A 86 12.98 0.48 11.20
CA GLY A 86 12.78 0.07 12.57
C GLY A 86 13.63 -1.16 12.87
N GLU A 87 14.95 -1.09 12.69
CA GLU A 87 15.87 -2.04 13.33
C GLU A 87 15.82 -1.76 14.84
N GLY A 88 15.06 -2.58 15.57
CA GLY A 88 15.17 -2.64 17.01
C GLY A 88 16.55 -3.17 17.39
N GLU A 89 17.40 -2.29 17.91
CA GLU A 89 18.67 -2.64 18.54
C GLU A 89 18.44 -3.58 19.73
N ASP A 90 18.89 -4.82 19.60
CA ASP A 90 19.24 -5.69 20.72
C ASP A 90 20.62 -5.25 21.28
N ALA A 91 20.66 -5.06 22.62
CA ALA A 91 21.82 -4.93 23.53
C ALA A 91 22.30 -3.51 23.93
#